data_AF-A0A831Z1W4-F1
#
_entry.id   AF-A0A831Z1W4-F1
#
_cell.length_a   1.000
_cell.length_b   1.000
_cell.length_c   1.000
_cell.angle_alpha   90.00
_cell.angle_beta   90.00
_cell.angle_gamma   90.00
#
_symmetry.space_group_name_H-M   'P 1'
#
loop_
_entity.id
_entity.type
_entity.pdbx_description
1 polymer ?
#
loop_
_entity_poly.entity_id
_entity_poly.type
_entity_poly.pdbx_seq_one_letter_code
_entity_poly.pdbx_strand_id
1 'polypeptide(L)'
;MKITILANVRKPLFWKHFPEILRWLNERGVGVQVSRQIAEEANFPLPNATVVDEQALPSDCDMIVAFGGDGTILRTVQLVAEREIPILGVNVGGLGFLTEIPLEFFETIFEEILEGKYFIEDRVMLEAHIEGEHKPIRALNEIVIDKASSPRVIQI
;
A
#
# COMPACT_ATOMS: atom_id res chain seq x y z
N MET A 1 14.81 10.33 -3.23
CA MET A 1 13.54 9.58 -3.25
C MET A 1 13.02 9.48 -1.83
N LYS A 2 11.74 9.75 -1.61
CA LYS A 2 11.02 9.53 -0.35
C LYS A 2 9.87 8.57 -0.60
N ILE A 3 9.74 7.55 0.24
CA ILE A 3 8.68 6.55 0.13
C ILE A 3 7.85 6.48 1.40
N THR A 4 6.60 6.08 1.25
CA THR A 4 5.75 5.68 2.38
C THR A 4 5.55 4.18 2.39
N ILE A 5 5.79 3.56 3.54
CA ILE A 5 5.63 2.13 3.74
C ILE A 5 4.31 1.87 4.48
N LEU A 6 3.44 1.10 3.82
CA LEU A 6 2.23 0.51 4.38
C LEU A 6 2.43 -1.00 4.45
N ALA A 7 1.93 -1.65 5.50
CA ALA A 7 2.14 -3.08 5.66
C ALA A 7 0.95 -3.78 6.31
N ASN A 8 0.75 -5.05 5.95
CA ASN A 8 -0.03 -5.97 6.77
C ASN A 8 0.83 -6.46 7.93
N VAL A 9 0.84 -5.69 9.02
CA VAL A 9 1.56 -5.97 10.27
C VAL A 9 1.15 -7.27 10.97
N ARG A 10 0.03 -7.90 10.59
CA ARG A 10 -0.33 -9.22 11.10
C ARG A 10 0.52 -10.34 10.49
N LYS A 11 1.31 -10.06 9.44
CA LYS A 11 2.18 -11.03 8.77
C LYS A 11 3.55 -11.09 9.48
N PRO A 12 3.90 -12.19 10.17
CA PRO A 12 5.20 -12.29 10.86
C PRO A 12 6.40 -12.18 9.92
N LEU A 13 6.22 -12.60 8.66
CA LEU A 13 7.27 -12.52 7.64
C LEU A 13 7.64 -11.05 7.32
N PHE A 14 6.71 -10.10 7.39
CA PHE A 14 7.05 -8.68 7.24
C PHE A 14 8.03 -8.25 8.32
N TRP A 15 7.70 -8.49 9.59
CA TRP A 15 8.55 -8.11 10.72
C TRP A 15 9.91 -8.80 10.75
N LYS A 16 9.99 -10.03 10.23
CA LYS A 16 11.25 -10.75 10.10
C LYS A 16 12.24 -10.03 9.17
N HIS A 17 11.77 -9.42 8.09
CA HIS A 17 12.61 -8.80 7.07
C HIS A 17 12.68 -7.27 7.18
N PHE A 18 11.68 -6.63 7.77
CA PHE A 18 11.56 -5.17 7.78
C PHE A 18 12.77 -4.43 8.42
N PRO A 19 13.42 -4.91 9.50
CA PRO A 19 14.62 -4.27 10.04
C PRO A 19 15.80 -4.20 9.05
N GLU A 20 15.98 -5.25 8.25
CA GLU A 20 17.04 -5.32 7.25
C GLU A 20 16.72 -4.41 6.07
N ILE A 21 15.48 -4.48 5.58
CA ILE A 21 14.97 -3.58 4.53
C ILE A 21 15.10 -2.11 4.92
N LEU A 22 14.71 -1.75 6.15
CA LEU A 22 14.81 -0.38 6.64
C LEU A 22 16.27 0.09 6.70
N ARG A 23 17.18 -0.77 7.18
CA ARG A 23 18.62 -0.45 7.19
C ARG A 23 19.13 -0.22 5.78
N TRP A 24 18.81 -1.13 4.86
CA TRP A 24 19.23 -1.09 3.47
C TRP A 24 18.75 0.18 2.74
N LEU A 25 17.49 0.59 2.98
CA LEU A 25 16.92 1.83 2.45
C LEU A 25 17.64 3.06 3.01
N ASN A 26 17.92 3.07 4.30
CA ASN A 26 18.64 4.16 4.97
C ASN A 26 20.07 4.31 4.44
N GLU A 27 20.78 3.20 4.20
CA GLU A 27 22.14 3.19 3.62
C GLU A 27 22.18 3.81 2.21
N ARG A 28 21.07 3.75 1.47
CA ARG A 28 20.89 4.37 0.15
C ARG A 28 20.33 5.79 0.20
N GLY A 29 20.15 6.35 1.41
CA GLY A 29 19.62 7.70 1.59
C GLY A 29 18.15 7.86 1.18
N VAL A 30 17.39 6.77 1.14
CA VAL A 30 15.95 6.82 0.86
C VAL A 30 15.24 7.39 2.08
N GLY A 31 14.45 8.45 1.90
CA GLY A 31 13.61 8.98 2.97
C GLY A 31 12.44 8.03 3.25
N VAL A 32 12.36 7.46 4.45
CA VAL A 32 11.32 6.49 4.79
C VAL A 32 10.24 7.12 5.67
N GLN A 33 8.99 7.00 5.24
CA GLN A 33 7.80 7.25 6.03
C GLN A 33 7.15 5.89 6.33
N VAL A 34 6.62 5.68 7.53
CA VAL A 34 5.90 4.47 7.91
C VAL A 34 4.52 4.81 8.43
N SER A 35 3.53 3.97 8.16
CA SER A 35 2.21 4.09 8.78
C SER A 35 2.29 4.08 10.32
N ARG A 36 1.35 4.76 10.97
CA ARG A 36 1.15 4.69 12.43
C ARG A 36 1.04 3.23 12.91
N GLN A 37 0.36 2.37 12.15
CA GLN A 37 0.20 0.97 12.49
C GLN A 37 1.55 0.23 12.60
N ILE A 38 2.49 0.48 11.67
CA ILE A 38 3.86 -0.08 11.77
C ILE A 38 4.58 0.49 13.00
N ALA A 39 4.48 1.79 13.25
CA ALA A 39 5.18 2.44 14.36
C ALA A 39 4.71 1.92 15.73
N GLU A 40 3.42 1.61 15.88
CA GLU A 40 2.83 1.12 17.12
C GLU A 40 3.15 -0.37 17.38
N GLU A 41 3.22 -1.19 16.33
CA GLU A 41 3.46 -2.64 16.45
C GLU A 41 4.94 -3.03 16.38
N ALA A 42 5.82 -2.14 15.93
CA ALA A 42 7.26 -2.40 15.88
C ALA A 42 7.85 -2.62 17.27
N ASN A 43 8.56 -3.75 17.45
CA ASN A 43 9.29 -4.07 18.68
C ASN A 43 10.80 -3.78 18.57
N PHE A 44 11.21 -2.98 17.58
CA PHE A 44 12.58 -2.57 17.32
C PHE A 44 12.61 -1.08 16.92
N PRO A 45 13.78 -0.40 17.03
CA PRO A 45 13.90 0.99 16.63
C PRO A 45 13.67 1.17 15.13
N LEU A 46 13.00 2.26 14.75
CA LEU A 46 12.78 2.66 13.36
C LEU A 46 13.69 3.87 13.02
N PRO A 47 15.02 3.68 12.89
CA PRO A 47 15.94 4.79 12.66
C PRO A 47 15.64 5.47 11.33
N ASN A 48 15.72 6.80 11.32
CA ASN A 48 15.51 7.65 10.14
C ASN A 48 14.16 7.45 9.43
N ALA A 49 13.19 6.80 10.09
CA ALA A 49 11.82 6.72 9.62
C ALA A 49 10.96 7.78 10.31
N THR A 50 10.05 8.39 9.56
CA THR A 50 9.03 9.30 10.11
C THR A 50 7.67 8.61 10.12
N VAL A 51 6.85 8.87 11.14
CA VAL A 51 5.53 8.25 11.26
C VAL A 51 4.49 9.14 10.60
N VAL A 52 3.66 8.55 9.75
CA VAL A 52 2.57 9.23 9.05
C VAL A 52 1.22 8.59 9.36
N ASP A 53 0.18 9.42 9.33
CA ASP A 53 -1.19 8.93 9.40
C ASP A 53 -1.62 8.46 8.01
N GLU A 54 -2.15 7.24 7.92
CA GLU A 54 -2.64 6.65 6.67
C GLU A 54 -3.78 7.47 6.05
N GLN A 55 -4.58 8.15 6.89
CA GLN A 55 -5.69 8.99 6.43
C GLN A 55 -5.24 10.39 5.98
N ALA A 56 -4.03 10.78 6.38
CA ALA A 56 -3.43 12.07 6.07
C ALA A 56 -2.02 11.85 5.49
N LEU A 57 -1.94 10.97 4.48
CA LEU A 57 -0.68 10.71 3.80
C LEU A 57 -0.10 12.03 3.26
N PRO A 58 1.17 12.32 3.55
CA PRO A 58 1.80 13.54 3.06
C PRO A 58 1.77 13.61 1.54
N SER A 59 1.67 14.83 1.00
CA SER A 59 1.87 15.06 -0.44
C SER A 59 3.33 14.97 -0.86
N ASP A 60 4.27 14.78 0.08
CA ASP A 60 5.71 14.86 -0.13
C ASP A 60 6.38 13.48 -0.30
N CYS A 61 5.63 12.52 -0.82
CA CYS A 61 6.02 11.13 -1.04
C CYS A 61 6.05 10.81 -2.55
N ASP A 62 7.14 10.18 -3.02
CA ASP A 62 7.33 9.83 -4.43
C ASP A 62 6.65 8.50 -4.81
N MET A 63 6.49 7.59 -3.84
CA MET A 63 5.94 6.25 -4.06
C MET A 63 5.47 5.62 -2.75
N ILE A 64 4.39 4.84 -2.80
CA ILE A 64 3.96 4.00 -1.68
C ILE A 64 4.44 2.57 -1.90
N VAL A 65 5.05 1.98 -0.89
CA VAL A 65 5.45 0.59 -0.88
C VAL A 65 4.51 -0.18 0.05
N ALA A 66 3.69 -1.05 -0.53
CA ALA A 66 2.66 -1.81 0.16
C ALA A 66 3.12 -3.25 0.40
N PHE A 67 3.53 -3.56 1.63
CA PHE A 67 3.96 -4.90 2.06
C PHE A 67 2.77 -5.77 2.49
N GLY A 68 2.37 -6.73 1.69
CA GLY A 68 1.29 -7.65 2.05
C GLY A 68 0.80 -8.48 0.88
N GLY A 69 -0.52 -8.58 0.71
CA GLY A 69 -1.14 -9.23 -0.44
C GLY A 69 -2.06 -8.27 -1.19
N ASP A 70 -2.92 -8.80 -2.05
CA ASP A 70 -3.87 -8.00 -2.83
C ASP A 70 -4.74 -7.11 -1.95
N GLY A 71 -5.22 -7.61 -0.80
CA GLY A 71 -5.99 -6.80 0.15
C GLY A 71 -5.22 -5.61 0.73
N THR A 72 -3.89 -5.70 0.86
CA THR A 72 -3.05 -4.57 1.28
C THR A 72 -2.96 -3.53 0.18
N ILE A 73 -2.84 -3.97 -1.08
CA ILE A 73 -2.82 -3.06 -2.23
C ILE A 73 -4.16 -2.37 -2.38
N LEU A 74 -5.28 -3.11 -2.30
CA LEU A 74 -6.62 -2.53 -2.38
C LEU A 74 -6.84 -1.48 -1.28
N ARG A 75 -6.43 -1.77 -0.04
CA ARG A 75 -6.47 -0.79 1.05
C ARG A 75 -5.59 0.43 0.74
N THR A 76 -4.39 0.20 0.19
CA THR A 76 -3.48 1.29 -0.19
C THR A 76 -4.10 2.19 -1.26
N VAL A 77 -4.66 1.61 -2.31
CA VAL A 77 -5.36 2.35 -3.38
C VAL A 77 -6.48 3.21 -2.82
N GLN A 78 -7.28 2.69 -1.88
CA GLN A 78 -8.33 3.49 -1.23
C GLN A 78 -7.80 4.72 -0.49
N LEU A 79 -6.60 4.65 0.09
CA LEU A 79 -5.99 5.77 0.82
C LEU A 79 -5.44 6.84 -0.12
N VAL A 80 -5.07 6.49 -1.35
CA VAL A 80 -4.35 7.40 -2.27
C VAL A 80 -4.98 7.61 -3.63
N ALA A 81 -6.18 7.10 -3.86
CA ALA A 81 -6.91 7.25 -5.12
C ALA A 81 -7.13 8.72 -5.54
N GLU A 82 -6.98 9.69 -4.63
CA GLU A 82 -7.09 11.12 -4.93
C GLU A 82 -5.74 11.80 -5.26
N ARG A 83 -4.60 11.11 -5.12
CA ARG A 83 -3.27 11.73 -5.08
C ARG A 83 -2.33 11.31 -6.20
N GLU A 84 -2.76 10.42 -7.10
CA GLU A 84 -1.97 9.94 -8.26
C GLU A 84 -0.54 9.46 -7.88
N ILE A 85 -0.37 8.94 -6.66
CA ILE A 85 0.93 8.46 -6.17
C ILE A 85 1.13 7.01 -6.62
N PRO A 86 2.26 6.66 -7.27
CA PRO A 86 2.59 5.28 -7.62
C PRO A 86 2.60 4.34 -6.42
N ILE A 87 2.14 3.10 -6.63
CA ILE A 87 2.10 2.05 -5.61
C ILE A 87 2.95 0.87 -6.08
N LEU A 88 3.96 0.52 -5.29
CA LEU A 88 4.73 -0.72 -5.44
C LEU A 88 4.19 -1.78 -4.48
N GLY A 89 3.64 -2.86 -5.04
CA GLY A 89 3.10 -3.98 -4.27
C GLY A 89 4.15 -5.04 -3.95
N VAL A 90 4.50 -5.20 -2.67
CA VAL A 90 5.44 -6.24 -2.19
C VAL A 90 4.67 -7.39 -1.57
N ASN A 91 4.81 -8.57 -2.15
CA ASN A 91 4.17 -9.78 -1.67
C ASN A 91 4.85 -10.32 -0.41
N VAL A 92 4.13 -10.31 0.71
CA VAL A 92 4.54 -10.93 1.98
C VAL A 92 3.78 -12.24 2.17
N GLY A 93 4.24 -13.30 1.49
CA GLY A 93 3.69 -14.65 1.57
C GLY A 93 3.49 -15.31 0.21
N GLY A 94 2.26 -15.75 -0.06
CA GLY A 94 1.89 -16.46 -1.30
C GLY A 94 1.51 -15.51 -2.44
N LEU A 95 1.65 -15.98 -3.68
CA LEU A 95 1.37 -15.23 -4.91
C LEU A 95 -0.02 -14.54 -4.88
N GLY A 96 -0.03 -13.26 -5.21
CA GLY A 96 -1.23 -12.43 -5.40
C GLY A 96 -1.34 -12.00 -6.86
N PHE A 97 -2.49 -11.43 -7.24
CA PHE A 97 -2.71 -10.93 -8.59
C PHE A 97 -2.20 -9.50 -8.78
N LEU A 98 -2.21 -8.70 -7.71
CA LEU A 98 -1.85 -7.29 -7.73
C LEU A 98 -0.44 -7.03 -7.20
N THR A 99 0.09 -7.92 -6.36
CA THR A 99 1.46 -7.79 -5.83
C THR A 99 2.47 -8.20 -6.88
N GLU A 100 3.40 -7.30 -7.19
CA GLU A 100 4.33 -7.45 -8.31
C GLU A 100 5.63 -8.14 -7.89
N ILE A 101 6.10 -7.91 -6.65
CA ILE A 101 7.44 -8.33 -6.23
C ILE A 101 7.41 -9.23 -4.99
N PRO A 102 8.05 -10.42 -5.02
CA PRO A 102 8.23 -11.20 -3.80
C PRO A 102 9.14 -10.47 -2.81
N LEU A 103 8.84 -10.54 -1.52
CA LEU A 103 9.60 -9.86 -0.45
C LEU A 103 11.12 -10.14 -0.51
N GLU A 104 11.50 -11.36 -0.84
CA GLU A 104 12.92 -11.79 -0.94
C GLU A 104 13.70 -11.08 -2.06
N PHE A 105 13.01 -10.53 -3.06
CA PHE A 105 13.63 -9.78 -4.17
C PHE A 105 13.47 -8.27 -4.00
N PHE A 106 12.92 -7.80 -2.87
CA PHE A 106 12.65 -6.38 -2.64
C PHE A 106 13.89 -5.52 -2.91
N GLU A 107 15.02 -5.83 -2.28
CA GLU A 107 16.25 -5.04 -2.39
C GLU A 107 16.74 -4.95 -3.83
N THR A 108 16.89 -6.09 -4.52
CA THR A 108 17.34 -6.14 -5.91
C THR A 108 16.45 -5.33 -6.85
N ILE A 109 15.14 -5.48 -6.74
CA ILE A 109 14.20 -4.76 -7.62
C ILE A 109 14.15 -3.28 -7.25
N PHE A 110 14.26 -2.95 -5.97
CA PHE A 110 14.29 -1.55 -5.54
C PHE A 110 15.57 -0.84 -5.99
N GLU A 111 16.69 -1.53 -6.22
CA GLU A 111 17.85 -0.93 -6.92
C GLU A 111 17.51 -0.49 -8.34
N GLU A 112 16.78 -1.32 -9.08
CA GLU A 112 16.32 -0.96 -10.43
C GLU A 112 15.40 0.28 -10.37
N ILE A 113 14.53 0.37 -9.37
CA ILE A 113 13.67 1.54 -9.16
C ILE A 113 14.51 2.80 -8.88
N LEU A 114 15.54 2.69 -8.03
CA LEU A 114 16.44 3.80 -7.73
C LEU A 114 17.25 4.26 -8.95
N GLU A 115 17.53 3.34 -9.89
CA GLU A 115 18.16 3.64 -11.17
C GLU A 115 17.17 4.18 -12.23
N GLY A 116 15.88 4.30 -11.90
CA GLY A 116 14.84 4.75 -12.82
C GLY A 116 14.39 3.68 -13.82
N LYS A 117 14.72 2.41 -13.58
CA LYS A 117 14.38 1.27 -14.44
C LYS A 117 13.02 0.68 -14.04
N TYR A 118 11.98 1.49 -14.15
CA TYR A 118 10.61 1.06 -13.93
C TYR A 118 9.67 1.79 -14.89
N PHE A 119 8.44 1.30 -15.01
CA PHE A 119 7.37 2.01 -15.68
C PHE A 119 6.19 2.14 -14.72
N ILE A 120 5.37 3.16 -14.91
CA ILE A 120 4.11 3.31 -14.20
C ILE A 120 3.00 2.72 -15.08
N GLU A 121 2.24 1.80 -14.51
CA GLU A 121 1.04 1.25 -15.14
C GLU A 121 -0.20 1.95 -14.56
N ASP A 122 -0.97 2.61 -15.42
CA ASP A 122 -2.26 3.17 -15.03
C ASP A 122 -3.30 2.07 -14.91
N ARG A 123 -3.97 1.98 -13.75
CA ARG A 123 -5.08 1.05 -13.53
C ARG A 123 -6.42 1.78 -13.58
N VAL A 124 -7.34 1.26 -14.38
CA VAL A 124 -8.72 1.76 -14.44
C VAL A 124 -9.41 1.49 -13.09
N MET A 125 -10.08 2.52 -12.56
CA MET A 125 -10.90 2.41 -11.36
C MET A 125 -12.37 2.65 -11.69
N LEU A 126 -13.24 1.93 -10.99
CA LEU A 126 -14.67 2.19 -10.96
C LEU A 126 -14.97 3.33 -10.00
N GLU A 127 -15.90 4.19 -10.38
CA GLU A 127 -16.45 5.25 -9.53
C GLU A 127 -17.99 5.13 -9.52
N ALA A 128 -18.59 5.00 -8.34
CA ALA A 128 -20.03 4.99 -8.15
C ALA A 128 -20.47 6.20 -7.32
N HIS A 129 -21.60 6.79 -7.73
CA HIS A 129 -22.23 7.92 -7.05
C HIS A 129 -23.53 7.43 -6.41
N ILE A 130 -23.69 7.68 -5.11
CA ILE A 130 -24.94 7.40 -4.39
C ILE A 130 -25.71 8.71 -4.30
N GLU A 131 -26.98 8.70 -4.69
CA GLU A 131 -27.84 9.88 -4.61
C GLU A 131 -27.94 10.37 -3.14
N GLY A 132 -27.61 11.63 -2.92
CA GLY A 132 -27.57 12.25 -1.58
C GLY A 132 -26.23 12.15 -0.86
N GLU A 133 -25.27 11.36 -1.34
CA GLU A 133 -23.91 11.32 -0.81
C GLU A 133 -22.99 12.30 -1.55
N HIS A 134 -22.13 12.98 -0.81
CA HIS A 134 -21.20 13.96 -1.40
C HIS A 134 -19.92 13.35 -1.96
N LYS A 135 -19.51 12.18 -1.46
CA LYS A 135 -18.27 11.53 -1.86
C LYS A 135 -18.58 10.28 -2.68
N PRO A 136 -17.98 10.13 -3.88
CA PRO A 136 -18.14 8.92 -4.64
C PRO A 136 -17.43 7.74 -3.97
N ILE A 137 -17.91 6.53 -4.24
CA ILE A 137 -17.22 5.29 -3.91
C ILE A 137 -16.30 4.96 -5.07
N ARG A 138 -15.02 4.78 -4.78
CA ARG A 138 -14.03 4.31 -5.77
C ARG A 138 -13.65 2.87 -5.49
N ALA A 139 -13.41 2.09 -6.52
CA ALA A 139 -12.95 0.71 -6.38
C ALA A 139 -12.00 0.33 -7.52
N LEU A 140 -10.93 -0.40 -7.18
CA LEU A 140 -10.02 -0.94 -8.18
C LEU A 140 -10.61 -2.19 -8.85
N ASN A 141 -11.17 -3.10 -8.06
CA ASN A 141 -11.65 -4.38 -8.57
C ASN A 141 -13.15 -4.34 -8.89
N GLU A 142 -14.00 -4.19 -7.87
CA GLU A 142 -15.45 -4.25 -8.04
C GLU A 142 -16.22 -3.33 -7.10
N ILE A 143 -17.46 -2.99 -7.50
CA ILE A 143 -18.47 -2.36 -6.64
C ILE A 143 -19.61 -3.36 -6.50
N VAL A 144 -19.97 -3.71 -5.26
CA VAL A 144 -20.98 -4.74 -4.96
C VAL A 144 -22.22 -4.09 -4.37
N ILE A 145 -23.37 -4.38 -4.98
CA ILE A 145 -24.70 -4.09 -4.40
C ILE A 145 -25.22 -5.40 -3.80
N ASP A 146 -25.38 -5.43 -2.48
CA ASP A 146 -25.84 -6.61 -1.75
C ASP A 146 -26.98 -6.27 -0.78
N LYS A 147 -27.80 -7.27 -0.45
CA LYS A 147 -28.93 -7.17 0.49
C LYS A 147 -28.51 -7.20 1.96
N ALA A 148 -27.21 -7.30 2.22
CA ALA A 148 -26.64 -7.50 3.54
C ALA A 148 -27.39 -8.64 4.26
N SER A 149 -27.89 -8.36 5.47
CA SER A 149 -28.63 -9.34 6.28
C SER A 149 -30.10 -9.52 5.90
N SER A 150 -30.63 -8.77 4.92
CA SER A 150 -32.04 -8.87 4.53
C SER A 150 -32.36 -10.22 3.91
N PRO A 151 -33.45 -10.90 4.28
CA PRO A 151 -33.88 -12.14 3.62
C PRO A 151 -34.64 -11.88 2.32
N ARG A 152 -34.98 -10.62 1.99
CA ARG A 152 -35.77 -10.26 0.81
C ARG A 152 -34.90 -10.15 -0.44
N VAL A 153 -35.46 -10.49 -1.60
CA VAL A 153 -34.82 -10.27 -2.90
C VAL A 153 -34.72 -8.77 -3.18
N ILE A 154 -33.55 -8.32 -3.66
CA ILE A 154 -33.41 -6.98 -4.23
C ILE A 154 -33.80 -7.05 -5.71
N GLN A 155 -34.59 -6.08 -6.14
CA GLN A 155 -34.81 -5.82 -7.56
C GLN A 155 -33.99 -4.58 -7.94
N ILE A 156 -33.05 -4.75 -8.87
CA ILE A 156 -32.16 -3.71 -9.41
C ILE A 156 -32.54 -3.49 -10.88
#